data_AF-A0A1E5LIA4-F1
#
_entry.id   AF-A0A1E5LIA4-F1
#
_cell.length_a   1.000
_cell.length_b   1.000
_cell.length_c   1.000
_cell.angle_alpha   90.00
_cell.angle_beta   90.00
_cell.angle_gamma   90.00
#
_symmetry.space_group_name_H-M   'P 1'
#
loop_
_entity.id
_entity.type
_entity.pdbx_description
1 polymer ?
#
loop_
_entity_poly.entity_id
_entity_poly.type
_entity_poly.pdbx_seq_one_letter_code
_entity_poly.pdbx_strand_id
1 'polypeptide(L)'
;MFTIFLTIVFIIPLYGVLIWTYFNPEESIMFGNRWKYKEDPELSEEHIRYTKLSTLIVMVGLPIIAFSYIIDNQLLIFISVISFFMSFFILVLKIFK
;
A
#
# COMPACT_ATOMS: atom_id res chain seq x y z
N MET A 1 11.15 -20.77 11.29
CA MET A 1 9.73 -21.04 11.59
C MET A 1 9.06 -19.86 12.31
N PHE A 2 9.60 -19.40 13.45
CA PHE A 2 9.07 -18.25 14.20
C PHE A 2 8.94 -16.96 13.37
N THR A 3 9.94 -16.62 12.56
CA THR A 3 9.92 -15.45 11.67
C THR A 3 8.76 -15.48 10.68
N ILE A 4 8.49 -16.64 10.07
CA ILE A 4 7.40 -16.83 9.10
C ILE A 4 6.04 -16.64 9.79
N PHE A 5 5.88 -17.18 11.00
CA PHE A 5 4.67 -17.02 11.80
C PHE A 5 4.37 -15.54 12.07
N LEU A 6 5.36 -14.78 12.56
CA LEU A 6 5.20 -13.34 12.80
C LEU A 6 4.84 -12.59 11.50
N THR A 7 5.51 -12.89 10.40
CA THR A 7 5.22 -12.28 9.10
C THR A 7 3.76 -12.47 8.70
N ILE A 8 3.22 -13.68 8.81
CA ILE A 8 1.82 -13.96 8.48
C ILE A 8 0.85 -13.21 9.40
N VAL A 9 1.11 -13.22 10.71
CA VAL A 9 0.28 -12.55 11.71
C VAL A 9 0.18 -11.04 11.45
N PHE A 10 1.25 -10.39 10.98
CA PHE A 10 1.22 -8.96 10.64
C PHE A 10 0.68 -8.68 9.22
N ILE A 11 0.91 -9.58 8.26
CA ILE A 11 0.41 -9.41 6.88
C ILE A 11 -1.12 -9.50 6.82
N ILE A 12 -1.76 -10.39 7.58
CA ILE A 12 -3.22 -10.56 7.56
C ILE A 12 -3.97 -9.24 7.87
N PRO A 13 -3.75 -8.57 9.02
CA PRO A 13 -4.42 -7.31 9.32
C PRO A 13 -4.01 -6.20 8.36
N LEU A 14 -2.76 -6.17 7.90
CA LEU A 14 -2.31 -5.23 6.89
C LEU A 14 -3.13 -5.37 5.59
N TYR A 15 -3.33 -6.61 5.11
CA TYR A 15 -4.19 -6.86 3.95
C TYR A 15 -5.66 -6.51 4.20
N GLY A 16 -6.16 -6.74 5.41
CA GLY A 16 -7.49 -6.27 5.79
C GLY A 16 -7.65 -4.77 5.61
N VAL A 17 -6.66 -3.99 6.07
CA VAL A 17 -6.62 -2.53 5.87
C VAL A 17 -6.49 -2.18 4.39
N LEU A 18 -5.56 -2.79 3.64
CA LEU A 18 -5.37 -2.49 2.22
C LEU A 18 -6.63 -2.79 1.39
N ILE A 19 -7.28 -3.93 1.62
CA ILE A 19 -8.53 -4.29 0.94
C ILE A 19 -9.61 -3.28 1.28
N TRP A 20 -9.75 -2.92 2.56
CA TRP A 20 -10.70 -1.90 2.99
C TRP A 20 -10.43 -0.53 2.35
N THR A 21 -9.18 -0.07 2.33
CA THR A 21 -8.76 1.17 1.66
C THR A 21 -9.04 1.15 0.16
N TYR A 22 -8.93 0.01 -0.50
CA TYR A 22 -9.23 -0.10 -1.93
C TYR A 22 -10.74 0.02 -2.23
N PHE A 23 -11.59 -0.62 -1.42
CA PHE A 23 -13.04 -0.60 -1.64
C PHE A 23 -13.72 0.65 -1.10
N ASN A 24 -13.29 1.15 0.07
CA ASN A 24 -13.83 2.32 0.76
C ASN A 24 -12.74 3.37 1.00
N PRO A 25 -12.15 3.94 -0.07
CA PRO A 25 -11.02 4.86 0.06
C PRO A 25 -11.36 6.11 0.88
N GLU A 26 -12.53 6.70 0.69
CA GLU A 26 -12.96 7.91 1.40
C GLU A 26 -12.96 7.71 2.93
N GLU A 27 -13.63 6.65 3.38
CA GLU A 27 -13.66 6.29 4.81
C GLU A 27 -12.26 6.02 5.35
N SER A 28 -11.44 5.30 4.58
CA SER A 28 -10.08 4.96 5.01
C SER A 28 -9.12 6.15 5.08
N ILE A 29 -9.25 7.13 4.17
CA ILE A 29 -8.45 8.37 4.15
C ILE A 29 -8.82 9.23 5.37
N MET A 30 -10.12 9.27 5.68
CA MET A 30 -10.66 10.05 6.80
C MET A 30 -10.51 9.36 8.15
N PHE A 31 -10.20 8.07 8.18
CA PHE A 31 -9.99 7.30 9.40
C PHE A 31 -8.91 7.96 10.28
N GLY A 32 -9.29 8.33 11.50
CA GLY A 32 -8.41 9.01 12.44
C GLY A 32 -8.08 10.47 12.10
N ASN A 33 -8.68 11.04 11.05
CA ASN A 33 -8.52 12.45 10.66
C ASN A 33 -9.80 13.28 10.83
N ARG A 34 -10.98 12.66 10.89
CA ARG A 34 -12.28 13.36 11.03
C ARG A 34 -12.33 14.37 12.20
N TRP A 35 -11.68 14.06 13.32
CA TRP A 35 -11.65 14.94 14.51
C TRP A 35 -10.90 16.27 14.30
N LYS A 36 -10.08 16.39 13.24
CA LYS A 36 -9.27 17.59 12.96
C LYS A 36 -10.06 18.71 12.30
N TYR A 37 -11.19 18.39 11.68
CA TYR A 37 -11.96 19.30 10.86
C TYR A 37 -13.28 19.65 11.55
N LYS A 38 -13.75 20.89 11.37
CA LYS A 38 -15.05 21.34 11.91
C LYS A 38 -16.24 20.70 11.18
N GLU A 39 -16.02 20.37 9.91
CA GLU A 39 -16.98 19.75 8.99
C GLU A 39 -16.26 18.64 8.23
N ASP A 40 -17.01 17.71 7.65
CA ASP A 40 -16.43 16.60 6.91
C ASP A 40 -15.79 17.12 5.61
N PRO A 41 -14.47 17.01 5.43
CA PRO A 41 -13.80 17.56 4.26
C PRO A 41 -14.12 16.76 3.01
N GLU A 42 -14.42 17.47 1.92
CA GLU A 42 -14.60 16.86 0.60
C GLU A 42 -13.25 16.42 0.03
N LEU A 43 -13.14 15.14 -0.33
CA LEU A 43 -11.95 14.57 -0.95
C LEU A 43 -12.00 14.77 -2.45
N SER A 44 -10.87 15.17 -3.06
CA SER A 44 -10.78 15.24 -4.51
C SER A 44 -10.79 13.83 -5.13
N GLU A 45 -11.40 13.72 -6.31
CA GLU A 45 -11.40 12.47 -7.08
C GLU A 45 -9.98 11.96 -7.37
N GLU A 46 -9.04 12.88 -7.57
CA GLU A 46 -7.62 12.57 -7.76
C GLU A 46 -7.00 11.91 -6.54
N HIS A 47 -7.32 12.41 -5.34
CA HIS A 47 -6.80 11.84 -4.09
C HIS A 47 -7.40 10.44 -3.85
N ILE A 48 -8.69 10.26 -4.10
CA ILE A 48 -9.35 8.95 -4.05
C ILE A 48 -8.69 7.97 -5.02
N ARG A 49 -8.48 8.40 -6.28
CA ARG A 49 -7.86 7.58 -7.32
C ARG A 49 -6.41 7.23 -6.99
N TYR A 50 -5.64 8.18 -6.47
CA TYR A 50 -4.27 7.95 -6.02
C TYR A 50 -4.24 6.89 -4.93
N THR A 51 -5.08 7.02 -3.91
CA THR A 51 -5.18 6.07 -2.79
C THR A 51 -5.52 4.67 -3.28
N LYS A 52 -6.48 4.52 -4.20
CA LYS A 52 -6.79 3.20 -4.78
C LYS A 52 -5.61 2.59 -5.54
N LEU A 53 -4.90 3.39 -6.33
CA LEU A 53 -3.75 2.93 -7.12
C LEU A 53 -2.54 2.58 -6.24
N SER A 54 -2.22 3.41 -5.25
CA SER A 54 -1.12 3.15 -4.32
C SER A 54 -1.40 1.88 -3.50
N THR A 55 -2.65 1.72 -3.03
CA THR A 55 -3.06 0.53 -2.29
C THR A 55 -2.97 -0.73 -3.14
N LEU A 56 -3.37 -0.68 -4.41
CA LEU A 56 -3.21 -1.80 -5.34
C LEU A 56 -1.74 -2.16 -5.57
N ILE A 57 -0.87 -1.16 -5.75
CA ILE A 57 0.58 -1.36 -5.86
C ILE A 57 1.14 -2.07 -4.64
N VAL A 58 0.72 -1.68 -3.43
CA VAL A 58 1.15 -2.33 -2.19
C VAL A 58 0.66 -3.78 -2.13
N MET A 59 -0.61 -4.03 -2.45
CA MET A 59 -1.19 -5.38 -2.45
C MET A 59 -0.50 -6.34 -3.42
N VAL A 60 0.00 -5.84 -4.56
CA VAL A 60 0.74 -6.65 -5.56
C VAL A 60 2.23 -6.71 -5.25
N GLY A 61 2.82 -5.63 -4.75
CA GLY A 61 4.25 -5.52 -4.48
C GLY A 61 4.69 -6.32 -3.25
N LEU A 62 3.90 -6.33 -2.18
CA LEU A 62 4.24 -7.04 -0.93
C LEU A 62 4.48 -8.54 -1.14
N PRO A 63 3.63 -9.30 -1.87
CA PRO A 63 3.87 -10.72 -2.15
C PRO A 63 5.11 -10.95 -3.00
N ILE A 64 5.39 -10.07 -3.97
CA ILE A 64 6.58 -10.19 -4.83
C ILE A 64 7.84 -10.06 -3.98
N ILE A 65 7.89 -9.07 -3.09
CA ILE A 65 8.99 -8.87 -2.16
C ILE A 65 9.11 -10.07 -1.20
N ALA A 66 8.01 -10.48 -0.57
CA ALA A 66 8.00 -11.60 0.37
C ALA A 66 8.46 -12.92 -0.29
N PHE A 67 8.01 -13.20 -1.51
CA PHE A 67 8.42 -14.36 -2.28
C PHE A 67 9.91 -14.31 -2.66
N SER A 68 10.42 -13.13 -3.03
CA SER A 68 11.84 -12.93 -3.31
C SER A 68 12.72 -13.23 -2.08
N TYR A 69 12.25 -12.88 -0.88
CA TYR A 69 12.92 -13.25 0.37
C TYR A 69 12.92 -14.76 0.64
N ILE A 70 11.87 -15.49 0.23
CA ILE A 70 11.79 -16.95 0.41
C ILE A 70 12.81 -17.67 -0.51
N ILE A 71 13.05 -17.13 -1.71
CA ILE A 71 14.05 -17.66 -2.66
C ILE A 71 15.48 -17.43 -2.14
N ASP A 72 15.68 -16.47 -1.22
CA ASP A 72 16.99 -16.11 -0.65
C ASP A 72 18.04 -15.72 -1.70
N ASN A 73 17.58 -15.09 -2.79
CA ASN A 73 18.46 -14.55 -3.82
C ASN A 73 18.59 -13.03 -3.67
N GLN A 74 19.78 -12.58 -3.29
CA GLN A 74 20.06 -11.17 -3.00
C GLN A 74 19.77 -10.24 -4.18
N LEU A 75 20.02 -10.67 -5.43
CA LEU A 75 19.73 -9.88 -6.61
C LEU A 75 18.21 -9.75 -6.85
N LEU A 76 17.45 -10.82 -6.68
CA LEU A 76 15.99 -10.77 -6.83
C LEU A 76 15.34 -9.88 -5.78
N ILE A 77 15.80 -9.95 -4.52
CA ILE A 77 15.33 -9.07 -3.45
C ILE A 77 15.59 -7.60 -3.85
N PHE A 78 16.82 -7.28 -4.26
CA PHE A 78 17.19 -5.92 -4.65
C PHE A 78 16.34 -5.39 -5.81
N ILE A 79 16.15 -6.19 -6.86
CA ILE A 79 15.31 -5.82 -8.02
C ILE A 79 13.86 -5.60 -7.59
N SER A 80 13.29 -6.52 -6.80
CA SER A 80 11.88 -6.40 -6.34
C SER A 80 11.64 -5.13 -5.54
N VAL A 81 12.57 -4.76 -4.66
CA VAL A 81 12.49 -3.55 -3.84
C VAL A 81 12.61 -2.29 -4.70
N ILE A 82 13.55 -2.26 -5.66
CA ILE A 82 13.66 -1.13 -6.59
C ILE A 82 12.40 -0.98 -7.43
N SER A 83 11.89 -2.07 -8.02
CA SER A 83 10.66 -2.01 -8.81
C SER A 83 9.47 -1.50 -8.00
N PHE A 84 9.38 -1.88 -6.72
CA PHE A 84 8.38 -1.37 -5.81
C PHE A 84 8.50 0.15 -5.61
N PHE A 85 9.67 0.67 -5.26
CA PHE A 85 9.87 2.12 -5.12
C PHE A 85 9.64 2.89 -6.42
N MET A 86 10.07 2.34 -7.55
CA MET A 86 9.86 2.94 -8.87
C MET A 86 8.37 3.05 -9.21
N SER A 87 7.55 2.05 -8.83
CA SER A 87 6.10 2.12 -9.04
C SER A 87 5.44 3.28 -8.28
N PHE A 88 5.90 3.58 -7.06
CA PHE A 88 5.47 4.76 -6.30
C PHE A 88 5.96 6.05 -6.95
N PHE A 89 7.21 6.10 -7.40
CA PHE A 89 7.75 7.26 -8.08
C PHE A 89 6.94 7.62 -9.33
N ILE A 90 6.63 6.63 -10.17
CA ILE A 90 5.77 6.80 -11.35
C ILE A 90 4.38 7.30 -10.96
N LEU A 91 3.79 6.73 -9.91
CA LEU A 91 2.47 7.14 -9.43
C LEU A 91 2.46 8.61 -8.97
N VAL A 92 3.50 9.03 -8.25
CA VAL A 92 3.68 10.41 -7.78
C VAL A 92 3.82 11.38 -8.97
N LEU A 93 4.65 11.04 -9.97
CA LEU A 93 4.79 11.86 -11.17
C LEU A 93 3.47 12.05 -11.93
N LYS A 94 2.56 11.07 -11.84
CA LYS A 94 1.23 11.15 -12.47
C LYS A 94 0.26 12.09 -11.74
N ILE A 95 0.50 12.43 -10.48
CA ILE A 95 -0.32 13.40 -9.74
C ILE A 95 0.05 14.84 -10.14
N PHE A 96 1.34 15.10 -10.39
CA PHE A 96 1.82 16.45 -10.73
C PHE A 96 1.61 16.86 -12.19
N LYS A 97 0.93 16.03 -12.99
CA LYS A 97 0.82 16.18 -14.44
C LYS A 97 -0.63 16.25 -14.86
#